data_AF-A0A8C2MG27-F1
#
_entry.id   AF-A0A8C2MG27-F1
#
_cell.length_a   1.000
_cell.length_b   1.000
_cell.length_c   1.000
_cell.angle_alpha   90.00
_cell.angle_beta   90.00
_cell.angle_gamma   90.00
#
_symmetry.space_group_name_H-M   'P 1'
#
loop_
_entity.id
_entity.type
_entity.pdbx_description
1 polymer ?
#
loop_
_entity_poly.entity_id
_entity_poly.type
_entity_poly.pdbx_seq_one_letter_code
_entity_poly.pdbx_strand_id
1 'polypeptide(L)'
;EKDLIPKLFKVLAPRFQDQNGGYTRMLQIPNSKEQDRAKMAVIEYKGNCLPPLPVPRRDSNLTLLNQLLLGLQQDLRHKQEANLHSSHTAQAPKT
;
A
#
# COMPACT_ATOMS: atom_id res chain seq x y z
N GLU A 1 -3.39 -35.42 0.86
CA GLU A 1 -3.45 -34.11 1.57
C GLU A 1 -2.29 -33.87 2.54
N LYS A 2 -1.65 -34.89 3.13
CA LYS A 2 -0.41 -34.70 3.91
C LYS A 2 0.76 -34.21 3.06
N ASP A 3 0.65 -34.35 1.74
CA ASP A 3 1.61 -33.91 0.72
C ASP A 3 1.78 -32.39 0.66
N LEU A 4 0.85 -31.63 1.25
CA LEU A 4 0.93 -30.17 1.34
C LEU A 4 1.82 -29.69 2.49
N ILE A 5 2.11 -30.53 3.48
CA ILE A 5 2.95 -30.17 4.64
C ILE A 5 4.36 -29.76 4.18
N PRO A 6 5.05 -30.53 3.31
CA PRO A 6 6.32 -30.09 2.74
C PRO A 6 6.21 -28.75 1.99
N LYS A 7 5.13 -28.52 1.24
CA LYS A 7 4.91 -27.26 0.51
C LYS A 7 4.76 -26.08 1.46
N LEU A 8 4.06 -26.26 2.58
CA LEU A 8 3.89 -25.23 3.60
C LEU A 8 5.25 -24.78 4.17
N PHE A 9 6.07 -25.73 4.62
CA PHE A 9 7.33 -25.39 5.31
C PHE A 9 8.51 -25.13 4.38
N LYS A 10 8.57 -25.77 3.20
CA LYS A 10 9.70 -25.61 2.26
C LYS A 10 9.48 -24.53 1.21
N VAL A 11 8.22 -24.15 0.94
CA VAL A 11 7.91 -23.17 -0.12
C VAL A 11 7.25 -21.92 0.45
N LEU A 12 6.17 -22.06 1.24
CA LEU A 12 5.42 -20.89 1.72
C LEU A 12 6.13 -20.17 2.87
N ALA A 13 6.71 -20.89 3.84
CA ALA A 13 7.39 -20.25 4.95
C ALA A 13 8.62 -19.41 4.51
N PRO A 14 9.55 -19.91 3.67
CA PRO A 14 10.67 -19.11 3.19
C PRO A 14 10.22 -17.93 2.33
N ARG A 15 9.15 -18.08 1.53
CA ARG A 15 8.61 -17.01 0.68
C ARG A 15 8.21 -15.76 1.47
N PHE A 16 7.73 -15.94 2.70
CA PHE A 16 7.22 -14.85 3.53
C PHE A 16 8.15 -14.52 4.69
N GLN A 17 9.40 -14.97 4.67
CA GLN A 17 10.35 -14.79 5.77
C GLN A 17 10.58 -13.32 6.14
N ASP A 18 10.60 -12.42 5.15
CA ASP A 18 10.81 -10.98 5.37
C ASP A 18 9.51 -10.20 5.70
N GLN A 19 8.37 -10.90 5.75
CA GLN A 19 7.05 -10.28 5.94
C GLN A 19 6.46 -10.70 7.29
N ASN A 20 6.22 -9.74 8.19
CA ASN A 20 5.53 -10.00 9.45
C ASN A 20 4.01 -10.18 9.30
N GLY A 21 3.47 -10.01 8.09
CA GLY A 21 2.04 -10.10 7.83
C GLY A 21 1.67 -9.80 6.39
N GLY A 22 0.38 -9.81 6.09
CA GLY A 22 -0.11 -9.52 4.75
C GLY A 22 0.21 -10.61 3.73
N TYR A 23 0.27 -11.88 4.17
CA TYR A 23 0.55 -13.05 3.33
C TYR A 23 -0.48 -13.28 2.24
N THR A 24 -1.73 -12.92 2.52
CA THR A 24 -2.87 -13.12 1.64
C THR A 24 -3.42 -11.81 1.10
N ARG A 25 -4.05 -11.90 -0.07
CA ARG A 25 -4.91 -10.85 -0.64
C ARG A 25 -6.31 -11.44 -0.76
N MET A 26 -7.33 -10.67 -0.37
CA MET A 26 -8.73 -11.04 -0.54
C MET A 26 -9.43 -9.97 -1.37
N LEU A 27 -10.15 -10.38 -2.41
CA LEU A 27 -10.92 -9.48 -3.29
C LEU A 27 -12.34 -9.99 -3.40
N GLN A 28 -13.32 -9.10 -3.20
CA GLN A 28 -14.72 -9.44 -3.43
C GLN A 28 -14.97 -9.58 -4.94
N ILE A 29 -15.72 -10.61 -5.31
CA ILE A 29 -16.18 -10.80 -6.69
C ILE A 29 -17.69 -10.52 -6.76
N PRO A 30 -18.20 -10.16 -7.96
CA PRO A 30 -19.63 -10.01 -8.15
C PRO A 30 -20.38 -11.29 -7.75
N ASN A 31 -21.55 -11.14 -7.11
CA ASN A 31 -22.37 -12.28 -6.75
C ASN A 31 -22.78 -13.04 -8.02
N SER A 32 -22.73 -14.37 -7.96
CA SER A 32 -23.16 -15.21 -9.09
C SER A 32 -24.64 -14.98 -9.38
N LYS A 33 -24.97 -14.72 -10.65
CA LYS A 33 -26.36 -14.56 -11.10
C LYS A 33 -27.10 -15.90 -11.21
N GLU A 34 -26.36 -17.00 -11.36
CA GLU A 34 -26.88 -18.33 -11.68
C GLU A 34 -27.15 -19.19 -10.43
N GLN A 35 -26.65 -18.79 -9.26
CA GLN A 35 -26.72 -19.53 -7.99
C GLN A 35 -27.51 -18.72 -6.94
N ASP A 36 -27.37 -19.09 -5.66
CA ASP A 36 -27.95 -18.49 -4.44
C ASP A 36 -27.63 -17.00 -4.18
N ARG A 37 -26.92 -16.33 -5.09
CA ARG A 37 -26.47 -14.93 -4.99
C ARG A 37 -25.67 -14.65 -3.71
N ALA A 38 -24.99 -15.64 -3.15
CA ALA A 38 -24.12 -15.46 -2.01
C ALA A 38 -23.01 -14.44 -2.30
N LYS A 39 -22.54 -13.76 -1.25
CA LYS A 39 -21.38 -12.85 -1.33
C LYS A 39 -20.11 -13.70 -1.42
N MET A 40 -19.38 -13.57 -2.52
CA MET A 40 -18.19 -14.37 -2.80
C MET A 40 -16.92 -13.51 -2.80
N ALA A 41 -15.78 -14.16 -2.56
CA ALA A 41 -14.46 -13.54 -2.63
C ALA A 41 -13.40 -14.51 -3.15
N VAL A 42 -12.33 -13.97 -3.75
CA VAL A 42 -11.12 -14.68 -4.12
C VAL A 42 -10.05 -14.39 -3.07
N ILE A 43 -9.40 -15.44 -2.56
CA ILE A 43 -8.24 -15.33 -1.66
C ILE A 43 -7.01 -15.96 -2.31
N GLU A 44 -5.88 -15.27 -2.26
CA GLU A 44 -4.61 -15.75 -2.82
C GLU A 44 -3.43 -15.47 -1.89
N TYR A 45 -2.39 -16.29 -1.97
CA TYR A 45 -1.08 -15.97 -1.42
C TYR A 45 -0.34 -15.00 -2.35
N LYS A 46 0.22 -13.93 -1.78
CA LYS A 46 1.03 -12.98 -2.57
C LYS A 46 2.26 -13.68 -3.17
N GLY A 47 2.65 -13.23 -4.37
CA GLY A 47 3.80 -13.81 -5.10
C GLY A 47 3.56 -15.24 -5.59
N ASN A 48 2.30 -15.62 -5.85
CA ASN A 48 1.99 -16.83 -6.60
C ASN A 48 2.41 -16.68 -8.08
N CYS A 49 2.58 -17.81 -8.77
CA CYS A 49 2.97 -17.82 -10.19
C CYS A 49 1.77 -17.68 -11.14
N LEU A 50 0.66 -17.11 -10.65
CA LEU A 50 -0.58 -16.94 -11.41
C LEU A 50 -0.64 -15.50 -11.96
N PRO A 51 -1.45 -15.25 -13.00
CA PRO A 51 -1.68 -13.89 -13.48
C PRO A 51 -2.19 -12.99 -12.35
N PRO A 52 -1.72 -11.73 -12.25
CA PRO A 52 -2.13 -10.84 -11.17
C PRO A 52 -3.62 -10.50 -11.27
N LEU A 53 -4.33 -10.58 -10.15
CA LEU A 53 -5.74 -10.23 -10.09
C LEU A 53 -5.98 -8.74 -10.40
N PRO A 54 -7.10 -8.38 -11.05
CA PRO A 54 -7.47 -6.98 -11.25
C PRO A 54 -7.79 -6.34 -9.91
N VAL A 55 -6.87 -5.49 -9.44
CA VAL A 55 -6.99 -4.79 -8.16
C VAL A 55 -7.45 -3.34 -8.39
N PRO A 56 -8.25 -2.77 -7.48
CA PRO A 56 -8.60 -1.35 -7.58
C PRO A 56 -7.32 -0.52 -7.50
N ARG A 57 -7.08 0.29 -8.53
CA ARG A 57 -5.93 1.19 -8.61
C ARG A 57 -6.29 2.51 -7.94
N ARG A 58 -5.33 3.12 -7.25
CA ARG A 58 -5.46 4.49 -6.77
C ARG A 58 -5.40 5.45 -7.96
N ASP A 59 -6.03 6.60 -7.81
CA ASP A 59 -5.96 7.68 -8.79
C ASP A 59 -4.52 8.14 -9.01
N SER A 60 -4.24 8.61 -10.23
CA SER A 60 -2.92 9.14 -10.59
C SER A 60 -2.59 10.39 -9.77
N ASN A 61 -1.30 10.62 -9.50
CA ASN A 61 -0.85 11.87 -8.89
C ASN A 61 -1.12 13.09 -9.77
N LEU A 62 -1.35 12.91 -11.07
CA LEU A 62 -1.63 13.97 -12.04
C LEU A 62 -3.10 14.40 -12.10
N THR A 63 -3.97 13.84 -11.26
CA THR A 63 -5.32 14.39 -11.12
C THR A 63 -5.24 15.80 -10.55
N LEU A 64 -6.21 16.65 -10.91
CA LEU A 64 -6.27 18.03 -10.44
C LEU A 64 -6.18 18.10 -8.90
N LEU A 65 -6.97 17.27 -8.21
CA LEU A 65 -6.98 17.21 -6.75
C LEU A 65 -5.60 16.84 -6.19
N ASN A 66 -4.95 15.81 -6.73
CA ASN A 66 -3.65 15.37 -6.21
C ASN A 66 -2.55 16.42 -6.49
N GLN A 67 -2.59 17.12 -7.63
CA GLN A 67 -1.66 18.23 -7.91
C GLN A 67 -1.86 19.40 -6.94
N LEU A 68 -3.12 19.77 -6.63
CA LEU A 68 -3.41 20.81 -5.63
C LEU A 68 -2.91 20.43 -4.23
N LEU A 69 -3.11 19.17 -3.83
CA LEU A 69 -2.60 18.67 -2.55
C LEU A 69 -1.06 18.68 -2.51
N LEU A 70 -0.40 18.32 -3.61
CA LEU A 70 1.06 18.35 -3.71
C LEU A 70 1.61 19.77 -3.58
N GLY A 71 1.01 20.74 -4.27
CA GLY A 71 1.38 22.16 -4.16
C GLY A 71 1.20 22.68 -2.73
N LEU A 72 0.06 22.38 -2.10
CA LEU A 72 -0.18 22.76 -0.71
C LEU A 72 0.87 22.17 0.25
N GLN A 73 1.23 20.89 0.08
CA GLN A 73 2.26 20.26 0.91
C GLN A 73 3.64 20.91 0.72
N GLN A 74 3.98 21.36 -0.49
CA GLN A 74 5.23 22.07 -0.77
C GLN A 74 5.25 23.43 -0.06
N ASP A 75 4.17 24.21 -0.18
CA ASP A 75 4.06 25.51 0.46
C ASP A 75 4.17 25.41 1.98
N LEU A 76 3.54 24.40 2.59
CA LEU A 76 3.63 24.16 4.03
C LEU A 76 5.05 23.81 4.48
N ARG A 77 5.77 22.98 3.70
CA ARG A 77 7.17 22.66 3.99
C ARG A 77 8.06 23.90 3.89
N HIS A 78 7.93 24.68 2.83
CA HIS A 78 8.71 25.91 2.67
C HIS A 78 8.44 26.93 3.77
N LYS A 79 7.19 27.06 4.22
CA LYS A 79 6.85 27.91 5.37
C LYS A 79 7.50 27.42 6.67
N GLN A 80 7.51 26.12 6.92
CA GLN A 80 8.18 25.54 8.09
C GLN A 80 9.69 25.77 8.04
N GLU A 81 10.31 25.49 6.90
CA GLU A 81 11.74 25.72 6.67
C GLU A 81 12.09 27.21 6.88
N ALA A 82 11.36 28.13 6.26
CA ALA A 82 11.60 29.57 6.43
C ALA A 82 11.52 30.00 7.90
N ASN A 83 10.56 29.47 8.66
CA ASN A 83 10.40 29.75 10.09
C ASN A 83 11.59 29.22 10.93
N LEU A 84 12.09 28.02 10.60
CA LEU A 84 13.30 27.45 11.21
C LEU A 84 14.56 28.28 10.91
N HIS A 85 14.70 28.80 9.70
CA HIS A 85 15.83 29.66 9.34
C HIS A 85 15.77 31.03 10.02
N SER A 86 14.58 31.62 10.18
CA SER A 86 14.41 32.89 10.91
C SER A 86 14.68 32.78 12.41
N SER A 87 14.41 31.64 13.03
CA SER A 87 14.70 31.43 14.46
C SER A 87 16.20 31.22 14.71
N HIS A 88 16.92 30.59 13.79
CA HIS A 88 18.39 30.45 13.85
C HIS A 88 19.14 31.79 13.65
N THR A 89 18.67 32.66 12.77
CA THR A 89 19.32 33.98 12.53
C THR A 89 19.07 34.98 13.66
N ALA A 90 17.96 34.87 14.39
CA ALA A 90 17.67 35.71 15.54
C ALA A 90 18.53 35.42 16.79
N GLN A 91 19.19 34.25 16.86
CA GLN A 91 20.04 33.83 17.99
C GLN A 91 21.55 34.10 17.78
N ALA A 92 21.97 34.68 16.64
CA ALA A 92 23.37 35.02 16.41
C ALA A 92 23.78 36.25 17.25
N PRO A 93 24.75 36.14 18.19
CA PRO A 93 25.15 37.25 19.03
C PRO A 93 25.86 38.31 18.19
N LYS A 94 25.31 39.52 18.18
CA LYS A 94 25.96 40.70 17.59
C LYS A 94 27.14 41.07 18.49
N THR A 95 28.37 40.93 17.97
CA THR A 95 29.62 41.36 18.60
C THR A 95 29.95 42.79 18.23
#